data_AF-A0A3Q9BKC7-F1
#
_entry.id   AF-A0A3Q9BKC7-F1
#
_cell.length_a   1.000
_cell.length_b   1.000
_cell.length_c   1.000
_cell.angle_alpha   90.00
_cell.angle_beta   90.00
_cell.angle_gamma   90.00
#
_symmetry.space_group_name_H-M   'P 1'
#
loop_
_entity.id
_entity.type
_entity.pdbx_description
1 polymer ?
#
loop_
_entity_poly.entity_id
_entity_poly.type
_entity_poly.pdbx_seq_one_letter_code
_entity_poly.pdbx_strand_id
1 'polypeptide(L)' 'MDDQLVYAFKEKNYAYILKRLQPLFWKNLRGVALQDQDDFLQEYYLLCIKIVAACSFQEP' A
#
# COMPACT_ATOMS: atom_id res chain seq x y z
N MET A 1 0.26 14.28 -9.56
CA MET A 1 -0.29 13.04 -8.96
C MET A 1 0.41 11.88 -9.67
N ASP A 2 0.74 10.77 -9.02
CA ASP A 2 1.39 9.65 -9.73
C ASP A 2 0.31 8.91 -10.54
N ASP A 3 0.11 9.34 -11.79
CA ASP A 3 -1.01 8.90 -12.65
C ASP A 3 -1.02 7.39 -12.87
N GLN A 4 0.17 6.75 -12.85
CA GLN A 4 0.30 5.30 -12.93
C GLN A 4 -0.20 4.61 -11.67
N LEU A 5 0.02 5.20 -10.50
CA LEU A 5 -0.48 4.68 -9.24
C LEU A 5 -2.01 4.83 -9.14
N VAL A 6 -2.57 5.95 -9.62
CA VAL A 6 -4.02 6.17 -9.71
C VAL A 6 -4.66 5.14 -10.63
N TYR A 7 -4.08 4.90 -11.81
CA TYR A 7 -4.54 3.86 -12.72
C TYR A 7 -4.47 2.48 -12.08
N ALA A 8 -3.38 2.16 -11.39
CA ALA A 8 -3.24 0.89 -10.67
C ALA A 8 -4.30 0.71 -9.57
N PHE A 9 -4.68 1.79 -8.87
CA PHE A 9 -5.79 1.77 -7.90
C PHE A 9 -7.15 1.49 -8.56
N LYS A 10 -7.43 2.10 -9.71
CA LYS A 10 -8.66 1.84 -10.50
C LYS A 10 -8.74 0.37 -10.94
N GLU A 11 -7.64 -0.15 -11.49
CA GLU A 11 -7.54 -1.55 -11.96
C GLU A 11 -7.34 -2.57 -10.83
N LYS A 12 -7.27 -2.12 -9.57
CA LYS A 12 -6.98 -2.97 -8.39
C LYS A 12 -5.71 -3.83 -8.59
N ASN A 13 -4.69 -3.28 -9.23
CA ASN A 13 -3.41 -3.95 -9.42
C ASN A 13 -2.60 -3.92 -8.11
N TYR A 14 -2.98 -4.81 -7.18
CA TYR A 14 -2.41 -4.86 -5.83
C TYR A 14 -0.89 -5.03 -5.84
N ALA A 15 -0.36 -5.88 -6.73
CA ALA A 15 1.08 -6.12 -6.82
C ALA A 15 1.85 -4.83 -7.14
N TYR A 16 1.36 -4.04 -8.11
CA TYR A 16 1.98 -2.77 -8.45
C TYR A 16 1.84 -1.73 -7.32
N ILE A 17 0.63 -1.59 -6.75
CA ILE A 17 0.36 -0.66 -5.64
C ILE A 17 1.28 -0.95 -4.46
N LEU A 18 1.34 -2.21 -4.01
CA LEU A 18 2.13 -2.60 -2.86
C LEU A 18 3.63 -2.39 -3.13
N LYS A 19 4.13 -2.74 -4.31
CA LYS A 19 5.52 -2.46 -4.71
C LYS A 19 5.83 -0.97 -4.70
N ARG A 20 4.91 -0.14 -5.18
CA ARG A 20 5.09 1.32 -5.26
C ARG A 20 5.04 1.97 -3.87
N LEU A 21 4.20 1.47 -2.96
CA LEU A 21 4.03 1.98 -1.61
C LEU A 21 5.01 1.38 -0.59
N GLN A 22 5.66 0.26 -0.90
CA GLN A 22 6.62 -0.40 0.00
C GLN A 22 7.70 0.52 0.58
N PRO A 23 8.33 1.45 -0.18
CA PRO A 23 9.29 2.39 0.40
C PRO A 23 8.67 3.31 1.47
N LEU A 24 7.40 3.67 1.31
CA LEU A 24 6.66 4.48 2.30
C LEU A 24 6.38 3.66 3.56
N PHE A 25 5.98 2.41 3.42
CA PHE A 25 5.79 1.49 4.55
C PHE A 25 7.07 1.35 5.36
N TRP A 26 8.20 1.07 4.71
CA TRP A 26 9.49 0.99 5.39
C TRP A 26 9.90 2.30 6.08
N LYS A 27 9.58 3.46 5.47
CA LYS A 27 9.84 4.76 6.10
C LYS A 27 9.04 4.92 7.40
N ASN A 28 7.81 4.43 7.45
CA ASN A 28 6.93 4.50 8.63
C ASN A 28 7.30 3.48 9.72
N LEU A 29 7.99 2.38 9.35
CA LEU A 29 8.51 1.40 10.31
C LEU A 29 9.85 1.79 10.93
N ARG A 30 10.40 2.98 10.60
CA ARG A 30 11.61 3.47 11.25
C ARG A 30 11.36 3.65 12.76
N GLY A 31 12.17 2.96 13.56
CA GLY A 31 12.07 2.98 15.02
C GLY A 31 11.32 1.77 15.60
N VAL A 32 10.69 0.95 14.76
CA VAL A 32 10.17 -0.37 15.16
C VAL A 32 11.34 -1.35 15.28
N ALA A 33 11.31 -2.25 16.27
CA ALA A 33 12.32 -3.28 16.43
C ALA A 33 12.34 -4.21 15.20
N LEU A 34 13.52 -4.55 14.69
CA LEU A 34 13.68 -5.31 13.43
C LEU A 34 12.88 -6.61 13.40
N GLN A 35 12.81 -7.31 14.53
CA GLN A 35 12.06 -8.56 14.68
C GLN A 35 10.55 -8.41 14.46
N ASP A 36 9.99 -7.21 14.68
CA ASP A 36 8.56 -6.93 14.54
C ASP A 36 8.24 -6.28 13.18
N GLN A 37 9.25 -5.78 12.46
CA GLN A 37 9.04 -4.99 11.24
C GLN A 37 8.33 -5.78 10.14
N ASP A 38 8.65 -7.07 9.99
CA ASP A 38 8.03 -7.92 8.98
C ASP A 38 6.53 -8.13 9.26
N ASP A 39 6.17 -8.33 10.53
CA ASP A 39 4.77 -8.47 10.97
C ASP A 39 3.98 -7.18 10.69
N PHE A 40 4.53 -6.02 11.06
CA PHE A 40 3.88 -4.74 10.76
C PHE A 40 3.78 -4.46 9.26
N LEU A 41 4.79 -4.85 8.47
CA LEU A 41 4.74 -4.70 7.02
C LEU A 41 3.63 -5.55 6.41
N GLN A 42 3.46 -6.79 6.89
CA GLN A 42 2.36 -7.66 6.47
C GLN A 42 0.99 -7.03 6.78
N GLU A 43 0.82 -6.47 7.98
CA GLU A 43 -0.41 -5.76 8.34
C GLU A 43 -0.66 -4.53 7.46
N TYR A 44 0.37 -3.77 7.10
CA TYR A 44 0.25 -2.66 6.16
C TYR A 44 -0.22 -3.11 4.78
N TYR A 45 0.29 -4.24 4.29
CA TYR A 45 -0.17 -4.83 3.03
C TYR A 45 -1.64 -5.23 3.08
N LEU A 46 -2.05 -5.92 4.14
CA LEU A 46 -3.45 -6.34 4.33
C LEU A 46 -4.39 -5.14 4.42
N LEU A 47 -4.02 -4.12 5.19
CA LEU A 47 -4.79 -2.89 5.34
C LEU A 47 -4.91 -2.15 4.01
N CYS A 48 -3.80 -2.04 3.26
CA CYS A 48 -3.79 -1.41 1.94
C CYS A 48 -4.76 -2.11 0.98
N ILE A 49 -4.72 -3.45 0.89
CA ILE A 49 -5.64 -4.23 0.05
C ILE A 49 -7.10 -3.98 0.47
N LYS A 50 -7.41 -4.00 1.77
CA LYS A 50 -8.77 -3.75 2.28
C LYS A 50 -9.28 -2.37 1.89
N ILE A 51 -8.46 -1.33 2.04
CA ILE A 51 -8.81 0.05 1.67
C ILE A 51 -9.07 0.12 0.16
N VAL A 52 -8.16 -0.39 -0.67
CA VAL A 52 -8.31 -0.36 -2.13
C VAL A 52 -9.54 -1.15 -2.59
N ALA A 53 -9.84 -2.27 -1.94
CA ALA A 53 -11.04 -3.06 -2.25
C ALA A 53 -12.34 -2.32 -1.90
N ALA A 54 -12.35 -1.55 -0.81
CA ALA A 54 -13.51 -0.79 -0.33
C ALA A 54 -13.69 0.56 -1.05
N CYS A 55 -12.60 1.19 -1.50
CA CYS A 55 -12.66 2.45 -2.22
C CYS A 55 -13.18 2.26 -3.65
N SER A 56 -14.33 2.86 -3.94
CA SER A 56 -14.74 3.16 -5.31
C SER A 56 -13.97 4.40 -5.76
N PHE A 57 -12.83 4.22 -6.45
CA PHE A 57 -12.13 5.31 -7.11
C PHE A 57 -12.96 5.81 -8.29
N GLN A 58 -13.99 6.60 -8.01
CA GLN A 58 -14.79 7.29 -9.02
C GLN A 58 -13.95 8.42 -9.63
N GLU A 59 -14.06 8.60 -10.95
CA GLU A 59 -13.44 9.73 -11.64
C GLU A 59 -14.03 11.06 -11.16
N PRO A 60 -13.22 12.12 -11.02
CA PRO A 60 -13.73 13.47 -10.79
C PRO A 60 -14.55 14.00 -11.97
#